data_AF-A0A966L4J0-F1
#
_entry.id   AF-A0A966L4J0-F1
#
_cell.length_a   1.000
_cell.length_b   1.000
_cell.length_c   1.000
_cell.angle_alpha   90.00
_cell.angle_beta   90.00
_cell.angle_gamma   90.00
#
_symmetry.space_group_name_H-M   'P 1'
#
loop_
_entity.id
_entity.type
_entity.pdbx_description
1 polymer ?
#
loop_
_entity_poly.entity_id
_entity_poly.type
_entity_poly.pdbx_seq_one_letter_code
_entity_poly.pdbx_strand_id
1 'polypeptide(L)'
;MTNFNFSIIFAEPLKHFDICDASAAVPWGEDRFFVGNDEDNILRLYDSHQSGKAVESVDINEYFFPHDDEEIDIECVTNLGDFSYWITSHGRSKKGKFKEKRHQLFAVQFFDNDAILGVIGQPYQKLVLPDLLENSLLKPFDLKTAETIAPKEGGLNIEGLTATPEDDLLIGFRSPLKPLTLPQPEQPLKPIVNPFFRA
;
A
#
# COMPACT_ATOMS: atom_id res chain seq x y z
N MET A 1 23.12 17.72 -24.15
CA MET A 1 21.97 18.09 -23.30
C MET A 1 20.73 17.68 -24.06
N THR A 2 19.96 16.74 -23.52
CA THR A 2 18.71 16.29 -24.14
C THR A 2 17.64 17.31 -23.80
N ASN A 3 17.04 17.95 -24.81
CA ASN A 3 15.93 18.87 -24.58
C ASN A 3 14.68 18.04 -24.24
N PHE A 4 14.16 18.19 -23.03
CA PHE A 4 12.85 17.70 -22.67
C PHE A 4 11.80 18.66 -23.24
N ASN A 5 11.00 18.18 -24.18
CA ASN A 5 9.83 18.90 -24.67
C ASN A 5 8.66 18.60 -23.73
N PHE A 6 8.21 19.61 -23.00
CA PHE A 6 6.96 19.52 -22.24
C PHE A 6 5.81 20.03 -23.10
N SER A 7 4.69 19.31 -23.06
CA SER A 7 3.41 19.78 -23.59
C SER A 7 2.42 19.84 -22.44
N ILE A 8 1.70 20.97 -22.33
CA ILE A 8 0.61 21.12 -21.37
C ILE A 8 -0.66 20.71 -22.08
N ILE A 9 -1.27 19.62 -21.63
CA ILE A 9 -2.57 19.15 -22.12
C ILE A 9 -3.61 19.59 -21.09
N PHE A 10 -4.65 20.29 -21.54
CA PHE A 10 -5.83 20.56 -20.73
C PHE A 10 -6.89 19.50 -21.05
N ALA A 11 -7.24 18.69 -20.06
CA ALA A 11 -8.32 17.71 -20.14
C ALA A 11 -9.27 17.93 -18.96
N GLU A 12 -10.57 17.76 -19.19
CA GLU A 12 -11.53 17.73 -18.10
C GLU A 12 -11.24 16.53 -17.19
N PRO A 13 -11.29 16.68 -15.86
CA PRO A 13 -11.05 15.58 -14.96
C PRO A 13 -12.13 14.51 -15.10
N LEU A 14 -11.72 13.26 -15.20
CA LEU A 14 -12.64 12.14 -15.05
C LEU A 14 -13.09 12.05 -13.58
N LYS A 15 -14.37 11.75 -13.38
CA LYS A 15 -15.00 11.63 -12.07
C LYS A 15 -15.49 10.22 -11.86
N HIS A 16 -14.98 9.58 -10.81
CA HIS A 16 -15.36 8.23 -10.41
C HIS A 16 -16.14 8.27 -9.09
N PHE A 17 -17.11 7.36 -8.93
CA PHE A 17 -18.06 7.37 -7.82
C PHE A 17 -18.06 6.04 -7.04
N ASP A 18 -18.82 6.01 -5.92
CA ASP A 18 -19.03 4.85 -5.03
C ASP A 18 -17.83 4.44 -4.14
N ILE A 19 -16.75 5.23 -4.15
CA ILE A 19 -15.63 5.13 -3.21
C ILE A 19 -15.54 6.41 -2.37
N CYS A 20 -15.22 6.25 -1.08
CA CYS A 20 -14.85 7.34 -0.18
C CYS A 20 -13.38 7.18 0.18
N ASP A 21 -12.66 8.28 0.36
CA ASP A 21 -11.28 8.31 0.85
C ASP A 21 -10.33 7.34 0.11
N ALA A 22 -10.38 7.36 -1.23
CA ALA A 22 -9.48 6.58 -2.07
C ALA A 22 -8.00 6.90 -1.76
N SER A 23 -7.22 5.87 -1.46
CA SER A 23 -5.84 5.97 -0.97
C SER A 23 -4.84 5.21 -1.83
N ALA A 24 -5.29 4.17 -2.54
CA ALA A 24 -4.45 3.29 -3.34
C ALA A 24 -5.01 3.13 -4.75
N ALA A 25 -4.20 3.33 -5.80
CA ALA A 25 -4.60 3.09 -7.18
C ALA A 25 -3.47 2.48 -8.03
N VAL A 26 -3.80 1.50 -8.88
CA VAL A 26 -2.83 0.81 -9.74
C VAL A 26 -3.41 0.56 -11.13
N PRO A 27 -2.67 0.82 -12.22
CA PRO A 27 -3.16 0.56 -13.58
C PRO A 27 -3.37 -0.94 -13.82
N TRP A 28 -4.37 -1.25 -14.62
CA TRP A 28 -4.65 -2.58 -15.15
C TRP A 28 -4.94 -2.46 -16.65
N GLY A 29 -4.16 -3.16 -17.47
CA GLY A 29 -4.22 -2.99 -18.92
C GLY A 29 -3.91 -1.54 -19.36
N GLU A 30 -4.46 -1.15 -20.51
CA GLU A 30 -4.25 0.17 -21.10
C GLU A 30 -5.33 1.19 -20.69
N ASP A 31 -6.51 0.71 -20.30
CA ASP A 31 -7.72 1.51 -20.22
C ASP A 31 -8.42 1.46 -18.86
N ARG A 32 -7.87 0.76 -17.84
CA ARG A 32 -8.48 0.71 -16.50
C ARG A 32 -7.47 0.79 -15.38
N PHE A 33 -7.99 0.89 -14.16
CA PHE A 33 -7.19 0.90 -12.94
C PHE A 33 -8.01 0.40 -11.76
N PHE A 34 -7.35 -0.34 -10.87
CA PHE A 34 -7.92 -0.75 -9.59
C PHE A 34 -7.69 0.32 -8.53
N VAL A 35 -8.64 0.47 -7.62
CA VAL A 35 -8.60 1.42 -6.51
C VAL A 35 -9.04 0.74 -5.21
N GLY A 36 -8.34 1.05 -4.12
CA GLY A 36 -8.71 0.73 -2.75
C GLY A 36 -8.77 1.98 -1.87
N ASN A 37 -9.36 1.85 -0.68
CA ASN A 37 -9.51 2.92 0.30
C ASN A 37 -9.29 2.43 1.74
N ASP A 38 -9.38 3.34 2.69
CA ASP A 38 -9.30 3.05 4.12
C ASP A 38 -10.66 2.73 4.79
N GLU A 39 -11.78 2.95 4.08
CA GLU A 39 -13.14 2.82 4.63
C GLU A 39 -13.79 1.43 4.44
N ASP A 40 -13.30 0.59 3.53
CA ASP A 40 -13.80 -0.78 3.32
C ASP A 40 -12.74 -1.74 2.74
N ASN A 41 -13.11 -3.01 2.63
CA ASN A 41 -12.25 -4.07 2.09
C ASN A 41 -12.69 -4.47 0.67
N ILE A 42 -13.01 -3.48 -0.19
CA ILE A 42 -13.47 -3.70 -1.56
C ILE A 42 -12.48 -3.05 -2.55
N LEU A 43 -11.92 -3.87 -3.45
CA LEU A 43 -11.15 -3.37 -4.58
C LEU A 43 -12.09 -3.06 -5.75
N ARG A 44 -11.94 -1.88 -6.35
CA ARG A 44 -12.84 -1.39 -7.40
C ARG A 44 -12.08 -1.15 -8.70
N LEU A 45 -12.59 -1.66 -9.82
CA LEU A 45 -12.05 -1.42 -11.16
C LEU A 45 -12.78 -0.25 -11.81
N TYR A 46 -12.05 0.77 -12.26
CA TYR A 46 -12.59 1.93 -12.97
C TYR A 46 -12.02 2.05 -14.38
N ASP A 47 -12.83 2.57 -15.29
CA ASP A 47 -12.42 2.96 -16.65
C ASP A 47 -11.56 4.24 -16.60
N SER A 48 -10.41 4.26 -17.26
CA SER A 48 -9.47 5.40 -17.28
C SER A 48 -9.75 6.44 -18.36
N HIS A 49 -10.78 6.22 -19.18
CA HIS A 49 -11.20 7.09 -20.28
C HIS A 49 -12.61 7.65 -20.07
N GLN A 50 -13.40 7.07 -19.17
CA GLN A 50 -14.78 7.45 -18.92
C GLN A 50 -15.07 7.67 -17.43
N SER A 51 -15.72 8.79 -17.12
CA SER A 51 -16.27 9.05 -15.79
C SER A 51 -17.40 8.06 -15.48
N GLY A 52 -17.48 7.54 -14.25
CA GLY A 52 -18.51 6.56 -13.93
C GLY A 52 -18.32 5.85 -12.59
N LYS A 53 -19.22 4.90 -12.34
CA LYS A 53 -19.12 3.95 -11.22
C LYS A 53 -18.06 2.89 -11.54
N ALA A 54 -17.72 2.08 -10.55
CA ALA A 54 -16.85 0.93 -10.76
C ALA A 54 -17.47 -0.03 -11.77
N VAL A 55 -16.66 -0.54 -12.70
CA VAL A 55 -17.04 -1.58 -13.66
C VAL A 55 -17.15 -2.93 -12.96
N GLU A 56 -16.27 -3.16 -11.97
CA GLU A 56 -16.26 -4.34 -11.12
C GLU A 56 -15.83 -3.96 -9.70
N SER A 57 -16.33 -4.72 -8.72
CA SER A 57 -15.97 -4.57 -7.31
C SER A 57 -15.78 -5.96 -6.70
N VAL A 58 -14.72 -6.11 -5.91
CA VAL A 58 -14.36 -7.39 -5.29
C VAL A 58 -14.13 -7.20 -3.81
N ASP A 59 -14.94 -7.90 -3.02
CA ASP A 59 -14.80 -8.00 -1.57
C ASP A 59 -13.65 -8.96 -1.24
N ILE A 60 -12.67 -8.47 -0.45
CA ILE A 60 -11.49 -9.24 -0.04
C ILE A 60 -11.48 -9.59 1.45
N ASN A 61 -12.60 -9.45 2.18
CA ASN A 61 -12.70 -9.78 3.60
C ASN A 61 -12.31 -11.22 3.93
N GLU A 62 -12.61 -12.17 3.04
CA GLU A 62 -12.33 -13.60 3.26
C GLU A 62 -10.84 -13.91 3.41
N TYR A 63 -9.94 -13.02 2.96
CA TYR A 63 -8.50 -13.22 3.02
C TYR A 63 -7.85 -12.75 4.32
N PHE A 64 -8.59 -12.03 5.17
CA PHE A 64 -8.05 -11.41 6.38
C PHE A 64 -8.69 -12.00 7.63
N PHE A 65 -7.86 -12.27 8.64
CA PHE A 65 -8.30 -12.73 9.95
C PHE A 65 -8.32 -11.56 10.95
N PRO A 66 -9.33 -11.47 11.85
CA PRO A 66 -10.56 -12.26 11.84
C PRO A 66 -11.44 -11.97 10.61
N HIS A 67 -12.21 -12.97 10.17
CA HIS A 67 -13.15 -12.83 9.06
C HIS A 67 -14.40 -12.06 9.51
N ASP A 68 -14.29 -10.74 9.53
CA ASP A 68 -15.37 -9.79 9.78
C ASP A 68 -15.24 -8.58 8.84
N ASP A 69 -16.16 -7.62 8.95
CA ASP A 69 -16.25 -6.46 8.06
C ASP A 69 -15.40 -5.25 8.53
N GLU A 70 -14.54 -5.40 9.54
CA GLU A 70 -13.64 -4.30 9.94
C GLU A 70 -12.67 -3.96 8.80
N GLU A 71 -12.60 -2.68 8.44
CA GLU A 71 -11.67 -2.17 7.42
C GLU A 71 -10.21 -2.52 7.75
N ILE A 72 -9.44 -2.86 6.73
CA ILE A 72 -8.00 -3.13 6.88
C ILE A 72 -7.16 -1.85 6.71
N ASP A 73 -7.76 -0.71 6.35
CA ASP A 73 -7.08 0.59 6.22
C ASP A 73 -6.05 0.50 5.06
N ILE A 74 -6.50 0.23 3.82
CA ILE A 74 -5.59 0.14 2.64
C ILE A 74 -5.05 1.54 2.36
N GLU A 75 -3.74 1.66 2.14
CA GLU A 75 -3.09 2.97 2.01
C GLU A 75 -2.27 3.13 0.73
N CYS A 76 -1.75 2.04 0.16
CA CYS A 76 -0.93 2.14 -1.05
C CYS A 76 -0.87 0.83 -1.83
N VAL A 77 -0.51 0.93 -3.11
CA VAL A 77 -0.38 -0.20 -4.03
C VAL A 77 0.72 0.07 -5.06
N THR A 78 1.38 -1.00 -5.51
CA THR A 78 2.32 -0.94 -6.64
C THR A 78 2.32 -2.25 -7.44
N ASN A 79 2.58 -2.18 -8.74
CA ASN A 79 2.80 -3.37 -9.57
C ASN A 79 4.26 -3.81 -9.47
N LEU A 80 4.50 -5.11 -9.34
CA LEU A 80 5.81 -5.73 -9.40
C LEU A 80 5.69 -7.15 -9.98
N GLY A 81 6.29 -7.36 -11.16
CA GLY A 81 6.06 -8.58 -11.95
C GLY A 81 4.60 -8.74 -12.33
N ASP A 82 4.06 -9.95 -12.14
CA ASP A 82 2.67 -10.29 -12.49
C ASP A 82 1.66 -9.97 -11.37
N PHE A 83 2.09 -9.27 -10.32
CA PHE A 83 1.29 -9.01 -9.13
C PHE A 83 1.20 -7.52 -8.83
N SER A 84 0.09 -7.15 -8.21
CA SER A 84 -0.02 -5.89 -7.47
C SER A 84 0.19 -6.18 -5.98
N TYR A 85 1.06 -5.42 -5.35
CA TYR A 85 1.30 -5.48 -3.91
C TYR A 85 0.56 -4.33 -3.27
N TRP A 86 -0.21 -4.63 -2.24
CA TRP A 86 -1.05 -3.71 -1.50
C TRP A 86 -0.57 -3.68 -0.06
N ILE A 87 -0.57 -2.48 0.52
CA ILE A 87 -0.18 -2.29 1.91
C ILE A 87 -1.25 -1.51 2.64
N THR A 88 -1.48 -1.91 3.88
CA THR A 88 -2.35 -1.20 4.80
C THR A 88 -1.55 -0.30 5.74
N SER A 89 -2.24 0.44 6.60
CA SER A 89 -1.61 1.53 7.34
C SER A 89 -0.58 1.11 8.40
N HIS A 90 -0.62 -0.14 8.85
CA HIS A 90 0.19 -0.67 9.95
C HIS A 90 0.16 0.20 11.22
N GLY A 91 -0.88 1.04 11.34
CA GLY A 91 -1.02 2.02 12.38
C GLY A 91 -1.82 1.51 13.56
N ARG A 92 -1.51 2.04 14.74
CA ARG A 92 -2.40 1.94 15.90
C ARG A 92 -3.69 2.70 15.64
N SER A 93 -4.75 2.31 16.35
CA SER A 93 -5.98 3.12 16.39
C SER A 93 -5.72 4.52 16.95
N LYS A 94 -6.68 5.44 16.78
CA LYS A 94 -6.66 6.79 17.39
C LYS A 94 -6.46 6.82 18.92
N LYS A 95 -6.64 5.69 19.61
CA LYS A 95 -6.41 5.54 21.06
C LYS A 95 -5.13 4.75 21.39
N GLY A 96 -4.24 4.51 20.42
CA GLY A 96 -3.00 3.76 20.59
C GLY A 96 -3.15 2.24 20.70
N LYS A 97 -4.36 1.69 20.53
CA LYS A 97 -4.58 0.23 20.57
C LYS A 97 -4.05 -0.45 19.31
N PHE A 98 -3.46 -1.64 19.49
CA PHE A 98 -3.09 -2.53 18.38
C PHE A 98 -4.31 -2.86 17.52
N LYS A 99 -4.09 -2.95 16.21
CA LYS A 99 -5.11 -3.30 15.22
C LYS A 99 -4.52 -4.32 14.26
N GLU A 100 -4.63 -5.59 14.61
CA GLU A 100 -4.06 -6.70 13.81
C GLU A 100 -4.48 -6.64 12.34
N LYS A 101 -5.74 -6.32 12.07
CA LYS A 101 -6.27 -6.14 10.71
C LYS A 101 -5.58 -5.06 9.89
N ARG A 102 -4.99 -4.04 10.51
CA ARG A 102 -4.25 -2.97 9.83
C ARG A 102 -2.81 -3.36 9.51
N HIS A 103 -2.37 -4.58 9.81
CA HIS A 103 -1.02 -5.05 9.52
C HIS A 103 -1.06 -6.07 8.38
N GLN A 104 -1.33 -5.62 7.17
CA GLN A 104 -1.37 -6.47 5.98
C GLN A 104 -0.50 -5.87 4.89
N LEU A 105 0.51 -6.61 4.46
CA LEU A 105 1.06 -6.51 3.12
C LEU A 105 0.50 -7.71 2.37
N PHE A 106 -0.09 -7.53 1.19
CA PHE A 106 -0.66 -8.66 0.44
C PHE A 106 -0.49 -8.48 -1.07
N ALA A 107 -0.54 -9.59 -1.81
CA ALA A 107 -0.44 -9.59 -3.26
C ALA A 107 -1.78 -9.96 -3.87
N VAL A 108 -2.15 -9.28 -4.97
CA VAL A 108 -3.33 -9.59 -5.78
C VAL A 108 -2.87 -9.87 -7.20
N GLN A 109 -3.46 -10.91 -7.79
CA GLN A 109 -3.30 -11.23 -9.21
C GLN A 109 -4.58 -10.89 -9.97
N PHE A 110 -4.43 -10.20 -11.10
CA PHE A 110 -5.51 -9.86 -12.01
C PHE A 110 -5.36 -10.67 -13.30
N PHE A 111 -6.47 -11.08 -13.91
CA PHE A 111 -6.48 -11.70 -15.24
C PHE A 111 -6.97 -10.72 -16.30
N ASP A 112 -6.55 -10.93 -17.55
CA ASP A 112 -6.88 -10.10 -18.73
C ASP A 112 -8.40 -10.02 -19.04
N ASN A 113 -9.23 -10.86 -18.43
CA ASN A 113 -10.68 -10.87 -18.62
C ASN A 113 -11.44 -9.98 -17.62
N ASP A 114 -10.80 -8.92 -17.12
CA ASP A 114 -11.29 -8.01 -16.08
C ASP A 114 -11.48 -8.63 -14.69
N ALA A 115 -11.32 -9.95 -14.53
CA ALA A 115 -11.57 -10.64 -13.28
C ALA A 115 -10.37 -10.58 -12.33
N ILE A 116 -10.61 -10.16 -11.09
CA ILE A 116 -9.65 -10.37 -9.99
C ILE A 116 -9.62 -11.86 -9.64
N LEU A 117 -8.44 -12.49 -9.60
CA LEU A 117 -8.33 -13.88 -9.11
C LEU A 117 -8.57 -13.94 -7.59
N GLY A 118 -8.10 -12.91 -6.89
CA GLY A 118 -8.17 -12.76 -5.44
C GLY A 118 -6.81 -12.39 -4.85
N VAL A 119 -6.76 -12.31 -3.52
CA VAL A 119 -5.48 -12.23 -2.81
C VAL A 119 -4.75 -13.56 -2.96
N ILE A 120 -3.47 -13.51 -3.32
CA ILE A 120 -2.63 -14.70 -3.54
C ILE A 120 -1.78 -14.97 -2.30
N GLY A 121 -1.71 -16.25 -1.93
CA GLY A 121 -0.95 -16.69 -0.76
C GLY A 121 -1.63 -16.28 0.54
N GLN A 122 -0.84 -15.84 1.51
CA GLN A 122 -1.33 -15.36 2.79
C GLN A 122 -0.86 -13.91 2.98
N PRO A 123 -1.74 -12.99 3.40
CA PRO A 123 -1.33 -11.66 3.82
C PRO A 123 -0.20 -11.70 4.84
N TYR A 124 0.83 -10.89 4.62
CA TYR A 124 2.01 -10.80 5.44
C TYR A 124 1.82 -9.81 6.59
N GLN A 125 1.70 -10.34 7.80
CA GLN A 125 1.38 -9.56 9.01
C GLN A 125 2.60 -9.18 9.85
N LYS A 126 3.77 -9.73 9.50
CA LYS A 126 4.99 -9.63 10.31
C LYS A 126 5.90 -8.47 9.92
N LEU A 127 5.46 -7.64 8.96
CA LEU A 127 6.24 -6.51 8.46
C LEU A 127 6.73 -5.60 9.60
N VAL A 128 5.81 -5.08 10.42
CA VAL A 128 6.24 -4.28 11.59
C VAL A 128 6.72 -5.19 12.72
N LEU A 129 5.91 -6.19 13.07
CA LEU A 129 6.12 -7.08 14.21
C LEU A 129 6.51 -8.50 13.72
N PRO A 130 7.80 -8.85 13.60
CA PRO A 130 8.96 -8.13 14.14
C PRO A 130 9.84 -7.39 13.12
N ASP A 131 9.67 -7.58 11.81
CA ASP A 131 10.77 -7.37 10.86
C ASP A 131 11.36 -5.95 10.87
N LEU A 132 10.51 -4.92 10.87
CA LEU A 132 10.98 -3.54 10.93
C LEU A 132 11.47 -3.15 12.33
N LEU A 133 10.81 -3.61 13.39
CA LEU A 133 11.21 -3.29 14.78
C LEU A 133 12.56 -3.89 15.16
N GLU A 134 12.89 -5.06 14.64
CA GLU A 134 14.13 -5.78 14.94
C GLU A 134 15.27 -5.41 13.96
N ASN A 135 14.97 -4.65 12.89
CA ASN A 135 15.96 -4.24 11.92
C ASN A 135 16.93 -3.20 12.50
N SER A 136 18.20 -3.59 12.62
CA SER A 136 19.26 -2.72 13.14
C SER A 136 19.46 -1.40 12.37
N LEU A 137 19.15 -1.37 11.06
CA LEU A 137 19.24 -0.17 10.23
C LEU A 137 18.17 0.87 10.59
N LEU A 138 17.06 0.44 11.19
CA LEU A 138 15.92 1.29 11.55
C LEU A 138 15.96 1.77 13.01
N LYS A 139 16.97 1.34 13.79
CA LYS A 139 17.18 1.82 15.17
C LYS A 139 17.13 3.34 15.33
N PRO A 140 17.68 4.15 14.41
CA PRO A 140 17.57 5.60 14.53
C PRO A 140 16.12 6.07 14.63
N PHE A 141 15.15 5.43 13.96
CA PHE A 141 13.76 5.89 13.93
C PHE A 141 12.97 5.57 15.20
N ASP A 142 13.55 4.84 16.16
CA ASP A 142 12.89 4.40 17.40
C ASP A 142 11.48 3.84 17.17
N LEU A 143 11.35 2.97 16.15
CA LEU A 143 10.07 2.40 15.75
C LEU A 143 9.39 1.63 16.88
N LYS A 144 10.16 1.09 17.83
CA LYS A 144 9.63 0.37 18.98
C LYS A 144 8.79 1.27 19.90
N THR A 145 9.22 2.51 20.09
CA THR A 145 8.43 3.51 20.83
C THR A 145 7.26 4.00 19.97
N ALA A 146 7.52 4.35 18.70
CA ALA A 146 6.50 4.86 17.79
C ALA A 146 5.32 3.89 17.62
N GLU A 147 5.59 2.59 17.62
CA GLU A 147 4.57 1.53 17.53
C GLU A 147 3.73 1.34 18.82
N THR A 148 3.88 2.23 19.81
CA THR A 148 2.98 2.28 20.98
C THR A 148 2.11 3.53 21.00
N ILE A 149 2.23 4.38 19.97
CA ILE A 149 1.62 5.71 19.92
C ILE A 149 0.59 5.74 18.78
N ALA A 150 -0.46 6.55 18.92
CA ALA A 150 -1.41 6.77 17.82
C ALA A 150 -0.73 7.50 16.65
N PRO A 151 -1.04 7.19 15.38
CA PRO A 151 -0.38 7.80 14.22
C PRO A 151 -0.38 9.34 14.23
N LYS A 152 -1.52 9.95 14.56
CA LYS A 152 -1.67 11.42 14.62
C LYS A 152 -0.85 12.10 15.72
N GLU A 153 -0.33 11.33 16.67
CA GLU A 153 0.55 11.80 17.75
C GLU A 153 2.03 11.43 17.47
N GLY A 154 2.36 11.04 16.23
CA GLY A 154 3.71 10.65 15.81
C GLY A 154 4.00 9.15 15.92
N GLY A 155 2.97 8.32 16.09
CA GLY A 155 3.11 6.86 16.08
C GLY A 155 3.49 6.28 14.72
N LEU A 156 3.84 5.00 14.68
CA LEU A 156 4.17 4.30 13.43
C LEU A 156 2.94 4.25 12.52
N ASN A 157 3.13 4.61 11.25
CA ASN A 157 2.12 4.49 10.21
C ASN A 157 2.77 4.53 8.81
N ILE A 158 2.31 3.64 7.94
CA ILE A 158 2.82 3.41 6.59
C ILE A 158 1.73 3.84 5.61
N GLU A 159 2.09 4.69 4.64
CA GLU A 159 1.16 5.13 3.59
C GLU A 159 1.84 5.17 2.20
N GLY A 160 3.01 4.54 2.08
CA GLY A 160 3.77 4.52 0.83
C GLY A 160 4.24 3.12 0.48
N LEU A 161 4.10 2.77 -0.79
CA LEU A 161 4.63 1.55 -1.38
C LEU A 161 4.99 1.82 -2.84
N THR A 162 6.17 1.40 -3.28
CA THR A 162 6.53 1.44 -4.70
C THR A 162 7.56 0.37 -5.05
N ALA A 163 7.50 -0.14 -6.28
CA ALA A 163 8.51 -1.02 -6.82
C ALA A 163 9.77 -0.24 -7.26
N THR A 164 10.94 -0.87 -7.17
CA THR A 164 12.18 -0.36 -7.77
C THR A 164 12.41 -0.98 -9.16
N PRO A 165 13.29 -0.39 -9.98
CA PRO A 165 13.75 -1.02 -11.23
C PRO A 165 14.48 -2.36 -11.02
N GLU A 166 14.96 -2.64 -9.81
CA GLU A 166 15.65 -3.88 -9.42
C GLU A 166 14.72 -4.95 -8.83
N ASP A 167 13.40 -4.81 -9.04
CA ASP A 167 12.37 -5.72 -8.55
C ASP A 167 12.22 -5.82 -7.02
N ASP A 168 12.58 -4.74 -6.31
CA ASP A 168 12.39 -4.62 -4.86
C ASP A 168 11.15 -3.77 -4.51
N LEU A 169 10.65 -3.92 -3.28
CA LEU A 169 9.62 -3.03 -2.73
C LEU A 169 10.24 -2.00 -1.77
N LEU A 170 9.95 -0.73 -2.00
CA LEU A 170 10.20 0.37 -1.07
C LEU A 170 8.94 0.67 -0.27
N ILE A 171 9.10 0.82 1.05
CA ILE A 171 8.01 1.12 1.99
C ILE A 171 8.22 2.52 2.57
N GLY A 172 7.19 3.35 2.45
CA GLY A 172 7.16 4.74 2.91
C GLY A 172 6.37 4.90 4.20
N PHE A 173 7.03 5.43 5.23
CA PHE A 173 6.37 5.84 6.48
C PHE A 173 5.74 7.22 6.31
N ARG A 174 4.47 7.39 6.71
CA ARG A 174 3.93 8.73 7.03
C ARG A 174 4.52 9.22 8.35
N SER A 175 4.63 8.33 9.33
CA SER A 175 5.16 8.62 10.65
C SER A 175 5.81 7.38 11.27
N PRO A 176 6.77 7.53 12.22
CA PRO A 176 7.24 8.79 12.82
C PRO A 176 8.02 9.67 11.82
N LEU A 177 7.78 10.98 11.87
CA LEU A 177 8.61 11.95 11.16
C LEU A 177 9.88 12.18 11.97
N LYS A 178 11.04 11.83 11.41
CA LYS A 178 12.31 12.30 11.93
C LYS A 178 12.75 13.57 11.21
N PRO A 179 13.32 14.56 11.91
CA PRO A 179 14.13 15.57 11.24
C PRO A 179 15.24 14.86 10.47
N LEU A 180 15.31 15.12 9.15
CA LEU A 180 16.35 14.59 8.27
C LEU A 180 17.71 15.16 8.69
N THR A 181 18.35 14.57 9.69
CA THR A 181 19.82 14.58 9.79
C THR A 181 20.29 13.34 9.06
N LEU A 182 20.19 13.36 7.72
CA LEU A 182 20.72 12.28 6.89
C LEU A 182 22.25 12.21 7.10
N PRO A 183 22.80 11.06 7.54
CA PRO A 183 24.17 10.75 7.22
C PRO A 183 24.33 10.72 5.70
N GLN A 184 25.50 11.12 5.20
CA GLN A 184 25.88 10.92 3.78
C GLN A 184 25.53 9.48 3.36
N PRO A 185 24.90 9.27 2.18
CA PRO A 185 24.35 7.97 1.82
C PRO A 185 25.49 7.01 1.47
N GLU A 186 25.78 6.04 2.34
CA GLU A 186 26.70 4.94 2.02
C GLU A 186 26.02 3.57 1.88
N GLN A 187 24.72 3.46 2.17
CA GLN A 187 23.99 2.19 2.03
C GLN A 187 22.52 2.46 1.66
N PRO A 188 22.00 1.92 0.53
CA PRO A 188 20.56 1.85 0.32
C PRO A 188 19.92 0.97 1.41
N LEU A 189 18.68 1.29 1.79
CA LEU A 189 17.86 0.40 2.61
C LEU A 189 17.81 -0.96 1.90
N LYS A 190 18.18 -2.03 2.61
CA LYS A 190 18.10 -3.37 2.05
C LYS A 190 16.64 -3.70 1.76
N PRO A 191 16.35 -4.31 0.61
CA PRO A 191 15.00 -4.67 0.23
C PRO A 191 14.41 -5.71 1.18
N ILE A 192 13.09 -5.64 1.35
CA ILE A 192 12.33 -6.74 1.93
C ILE A 192 12.20 -7.78 0.83
N VAL A 193 12.98 -8.86 0.96
CA VAL A 193 12.91 -9.99 0.04
C VAL A 193 11.51 -10.59 0.13
N ASN A 194 10.82 -10.62 -1.02
CA ASN A 194 9.45 -11.07 -1.24
C ASN A 194 8.92 -12.03 -0.14
N PRO A 195 8.09 -11.53 0.81
CA PRO A 195 7.61 -12.35 1.92
C PRO A 195 6.55 -13.38 1.51
N PHE A 196 6.04 -13.32 0.28
CA PHE A 196 4.93 -14.16 -0.22
C PHE A 196 5.40 -15.46 -0.86
N PHE A 197 6.67 -15.55 -1.23
CA PHE A 197 7.30 -16.76 -1.78
C PHE A 197 8.47 -17.20 -0.90
N ARG A 198 8.20 -17.46 0.39
CA ARG A 198 9.08 -18.32 1.18
C ARG A 198 8.69 -19.77 0.93
N ALA A 199 9.53 -20.50 0.20
CA ALA A 199 9.67 -21.94 0.37
C ALA A 199 10.60 -22.23 1.56
#